data_AF-A0A3P6BAY7-F1
#
_entry.id   AF-A0A3P6BAY7-F1
#
_cell.length_a   1.000
_cell.length_b   1.000
_cell.length_c   1.000
_cell.angle_alpha   90.00
_cell.angle_beta   90.00
_cell.angle_gamma   90.00
#
_symmetry.space_group_name_H-M   'P 1'
#
loop_
_entity.id
_entity.type
_entity.pdbx_description
1 polymer ?
#
loop_
_entity_poly.entity_id
_entity_poly.type
_entity_poly.pdbx_seq_one_letter_code
_entity_poly.pdbx_strand_id
1 'polypeptide(L)'
;MYAYDNEEQCTFIILGDAGKELTGRKATELIDAYVEDNGGDGAELEIPLPQCLIDTIGQTKKFRIKVAHYNFTSTRLSLTATKIVSSAVLPPKNPPSTQDATTQ
;
A
#
# COMPACT_ATOMS: atom_id res chain seq x y z
N MET A 1 3.53 4.33 1.87
CA MET A 1 3.40 2.95 1.36
C MET A 1 4.32 2.79 0.16
N TYR A 2 5.06 1.70 0.07
CA TYR A 2 5.80 1.34 -1.14
C TYR A 2 4.93 0.45 -2.01
N ALA A 3 4.93 0.71 -3.31
CA ALA A 3 4.28 -0.15 -4.30
C ALA A 3 5.25 -0.44 -5.44
N TYR A 4 5.04 -1.58 -6.07
CA TYR A 4 5.83 -2.05 -7.18
C TYR A 4 4.90 -2.34 -8.35
N ASP A 5 5.25 -1.83 -9.52
CA ASP A 5 4.60 -2.16 -10.78
C ASP A 5 5.67 -2.23 -11.87
N ASN A 6 5.67 -3.30 -12.66
CA ASN A 6 6.64 -3.51 -13.75
C ASN A 6 8.12 -3.22 -13.37
N GLU A 7 8.59 -3.74 -12.23
CA GLU A 7 9.94 -3.51 -11.66
C GLU A 7 10.22 -2.07 -11.16
N GLU A 8 9.33 -1.13 -11.41
CA GLU A 8 9.43 0.22 -10.86
C GLU A 8 8.86 0.27 -9.44
N GLN A 9 9.49 1.06 -8.59
CA GLN A 9 9.04 1.33 -7.23
C GLN A 9 8.47 2.74 -7.15
N CYS A 10 7.35 2.87 -6.45
CA CYS A 10 6.74 4.16 -6.13
C CYS A 10 6.43 4.25 -4.63
N THR A 11 6.47 5.46 -4.10
CA THR A 11 5.96 5.78 -2.77
C THR A 11 4.77 6.71 -2.87
N PHE A 12 3.71 6.38 -2.15
CA PHE A 12 2.56 7.27 -1.99
C PHE A 12 2.03 7.27 -0.56
N ILE A 13 1.25 8.30 -0.27
CA ILE A 13 0.61 8.56 1.01
C ILE A 13 -0.80 7.98 0.99
N ILE A 14 -1.23 7.36 2.08
CA ILE A 14 -2.60 6.89 2.29
C ILE A 14 -3.12 7.56 3.56
N LEU A 15 -4.30 8.18 3.48
CA LEU A 15 -4.89 8.94 4.58
C LEU A 15 -6.33 8.48 4.85
N GLY A 16 -6.74 8.59 6.12
CA GLY A 16 -8.13 8.44 6.54
C GLY A 16 -8.80 7.17 6.02
N ASP A 17 -9.93 7.33 5.34
CA ASP A 17 -10.77 6.24 4.85
C ASP A 17 -10.04 5.31 3.87
N ALA A 18 -9.15 5.83 3.02
CA ALA A 18 -8.37 4.97 2.12
C ALA A 18 -7.43 4.02 2.89
N GLY A 19 -6.96 4.43 4.08
CA GLY A 19 -6.20 3.56 4.98
C GLY A 19 -7.08 2.44 5.53
N LYS A 20 -8.28 2.79 6.00
CA LYS A 20 -9.27 1.82 6.48
C LYS A 20 -9.72 0.85 5.38
N GLU A 21 -9.93 1.32 4.16
CA GLU A 21 -10.27 0.48 3.01
C GLU A 21 -9.14 -0.54 2.71
N LEU A 22 -7.88 -0.14 2.90
CA LEU A 22 -6.73 -0.99 2.64
C LEU A 22 -6.54 -2.05 3.74
N THR A 23 -6.65 -1.65 5.01
CA THR A 23 -6.32 -2.51 6.17
C THR A 23 -7.53 -3.18 6.80
N GLY A 24 -8.74 -2.72 6.47
CA GLY A 24 -9.97 -3.11 7.15
C GLY A 24 -10.15 -2.50 8.55
N ARG A 25 -9.18 -1.73 9.05
CA ARG A 25 -9.12 -1.23 10.43
C ARG A 25 -8.98 0.29 10.49
N LYS A 26 -9.64 0.92 11.45
CA LYS A 26 -9.44 2.35 11.72
C LYS A 26 -8.11 2.58 12.45
N ALA A 27 -7.50 3.75 12.26
CA ALA A 27 -6.28 4.10 12.98
C ALA A 27 -6.45 4.04 14.51
N THR A 28 -7.61 4.47 15.03
CA THR A 28 -7.91 4.41 16.47
C THR A 28 -7.87 2.97 16.98
N GLU A 29 -8.45 2.01 16.26
CA GLU A 29 -8.44 0.60 16.65
C GLU A 29 -7.03 -0.01 16.68
N LEU A 30 -6.09 0.54 15.92
CA LEU A 30 -4.68 0.12 15.95
C LEU A 30 -3.93 0.76 17.12
N ILE A 31 -4.26 2.01 17.46
CA ILE A 31 -3.70 2.72 18.62
C ILE A 31 -4.23 2.11 19.91
N ASP A 32 -5.52 1.79 19.99
CA ASP A 32 -6.13 1.19 21.18
C ASP A 32 -5.53 -0.19 21.45
N ALA A 33 -5.40 -1.04 20.43
CA ALA A 33 -4.72 -2.33 20.55
C ALA A 33 -3.25 -2.17 21.00
N TYR A 34 -2.54 -1.17 20.47
CA TYR A 34 -1.21 -0.82 20.96
C TYR A 34 -1.24 -0.44 22.44
N VAL A 35 -2.17 0.42 22.90
CA VAL A 35 -2.19 0.84 24.31
C VAL A 35 -2.56 -0.32 25.24
N GLU A 36 -3.52 -1.17 24.86
CA GLU A 36 -3.95 -2.34 25.62
C GLU A 36 -2.83 -3.38 25.77
N ASP A 37 -2.13 -3.70 24.67
CA ASP A 37 -1.03 -4.67 24.69
C ASP A 37 0.22 -4.16 25.43
N ASN A 38 0.35 -2.84 25.61
CA ASN A 38 1.51 -2.18 26.24
C ASN A 38 1.22 -1.57 27.62
N GLY A 39 0.16 -2.04 28.29
CA GLY A 39 -0.31 -1.51 29.57
C GLY A 39 0.72 -1.54 30.71
N GLY A 40 1.53 -0.49 30.82
CA GLY A 40 2.17 -0.06 32.06
C GLY A 40 3.68 -0.26 32.13
N ASP A 41 4.39 0.88 32.14
CA ASP A 41 5.79 1.09 32.52
C ASP A 41 6.87 0.64 31.52
N GLY A 42 7.27 1.59 30.68
CA GLY A 42 8.69 1.87 30.36
C GLY A 42 9.54 0.83 29.63
N ALA A 43 9.02 -0.37 29.32
CA ALA A 43 9.78 -1.35 28.56
C ALA A 43 9.79 -0.99 27.07
N GLU A 44 10.98 -0.98 26.45
CA GLU A 44 11.14 -1.14 25.00
C GLU A 44 10.59 -2.51 24.59
N LEU A 45 9.26 -2.63 24.54
CA LEU A 45 8.63 -3.79 23.93
C LEU A 45 8.65 -3.58 22.42
N GLU A 46 9.33 -4.47 21.70
CA GLU A 46 9.19 -4.57 20.25
C GLU A 46 7.76 -5.04 19.94
N ILE A 47 6.85 -4.08 19.76
CA ILE A 47 5.46 -4.39 19.48
C ILE A 47 5.38 -4.91 18.05
N PRO A 48 4.83 -6.12 17.86
CA PRO A 48 4.76 -6.70 16.53
C PRO A 48 3.89 -5.80 15.64
N LEU A 49 4.28 -5.71 14.36
CA LEU A 49 3.50 -4.96 13.39
C LEU A 49 2.07 -5.53 13.33
N PRO A 50 1.02 -4.70 13.42
CA PRO A 50 -0.36 -5.19 13.35
C PRO A 50 -0.59 -6.08 12.13
N GLN A 51 -1.22 -7.24 12.35
CA GLN A 51 -1.43 -8.25 11.30
C GLN A 51 -2.14 -7.67 10.07
N CYS A 52 -3.09 -6.75 10.26
CA CYS A 52 -3.79 -6.11 9.15
C CYS A 52 -2.88 -5.26 8.24
N LEU A 53 -1.70 -4.83 8.70
CA LEU A 53 -0.70 -4.16 7.87
C LEU A 53 0.17 -5.20 7.14
N ILE A 54 0.57 -6.27 7.84
CA ILE A 54 1.30 -7.39 7.24
C ILE A 54 0.50 -7.99 6.09
N ASP A 55 -0.81 -8.19 6.28
CA ASP A 55 -1.69 -8.78 5.28
C ASP A 55 -1.74 -7.95 3.99
N THR A 56 -1.45 -6.65 4.04
CA THR A 56 -1.41 -5.80 2.82
C THR A 56 -0.17 -6.04 1.96
N ILE A 57 0.88 -6.64 2.52
CA ILE A 57 2.13 -6.92 1.81
C ILE A 57 1.88 -7.98 0.73
N GLY A 58 2.44 -7.75 -0.46
CA GLY A 58 2.25 -8.64 -1.60
C GLY A 58 0.87 -8.57 -2.26
N GLN A 59 -0.07 -7.76 -1.74
CA GLN A 59 -1.35 -7.56 -2.40
C GLN A 59 -1.21 -6.63 -3.61
N THR A 60 -1.83 -7.03 -4.73
CA THR A 60 -1.97 -6.18 -5.90
C THR A 60 -3.33 -5.47 -5.86
N LYS A 61 -3.32 -4.13 -5.90
CA LYS A 61 -4.52 -3.28 -5.82
C LYS A 61 -4.49 -2.20 -6.90
N LYS A 62 -5.69 -1.78 -7.33
CA LYS A 62 -5.87 -0.60 -8.16
C LYS A 62 -6.17 0.61 -7.27
N PHE A 63 -5.38 1.66 -7.39
CA PHE A 63 -5.51 2.88 -6.59
C PHE A 63 -5.99 4.05 -7.45
N ARG A 64 -6.78 4.95 -6.85
CA ARG A 64 -6.98 6.31 -7.42
C ARG A 64 -6.00 7.26 -6.78
N ILE A 65 -5.01 7.71 -7.55
CA ILE A 65 -3.96 8.61 -7.07
C ILE A 65 -4.30 10.06 -7.42
N LYS A 66 -4.20 10.94 -6.43
CA LYS A 66 -4.11 12.39 -6.61
C LYS A 66 -2.64 12.78 -6.66
N VAL A 67 -2.25 13.47 -7.71
CA VAL A 67 -0.93 14.08 -7.87
C VAL A 67 -1.06 15.56 -7.56
N ALA A 68 -0.20 16.08 -6.67
CA ALA A 68 -0.17 17.50 -6.33
C ALA A 68 1.28 17.95 -6.14
N HIS A 69 1.52 19.26 -6.19
CA HIS A 69 2.82 19.79 -5.78
C HIS A 69 3.01 19.55 -4.27
N TYR A 70 4.25 19.29 -3.85
CA TYR A 70 4.55 19.20 -2.43
C TYR A 70 4.40 20.59 -1.79
N ASN A 71 3.74 20.65 -0.62
CA ASN A 71 3.38 21.91 0.04
C ASN A 71 4.56 22.61 0.73
N PHE A 72 5.72 21.96 0.83
CA PHE A 72 6.96 22.58 1.26
C PHE A 72 7.70 23.14 0.05
N THR A 73 8.67 24.04 0.27
CA THR A 73 9.55 24.60 -0.77
C THR A 73 10.43 23.51 -1.39
N SER A 74 9.85 22.68 -2.24
CA SER A 74 10.48 21.58 -2.95
C SER A 74 9.79 21.44 -4.30
N THR A 75 10.55 21.06 -5.33
CA THR A 75 10.03 20.77 -6.67
C THR A 75 9.40 19.38 -6.78
N ARG A 76 9.32 18.64 -5.66
CA ARG A 76 8.80 17.28 -5.62
C ARG A 76 7.27 17.26 -5.76
N LEU A 77 6.77 16.21 -6.39
CA LEU A 77 5.33 15.89 -6.41
C LEU A 77 4.96 15.04 -5.20
N SER A 78 3.74 15.23 -4.71
CA SER A 78 3.08 14.39 -3.72
C SER A 78 2.07 13.48 -4.41
N LEU A 79 2.17 12.19 -4.14
CA LEU A 79 1.23 11.17 -4.59
C LEU A 79 0.41 10.71 -3.39
N THR A 80 -0.90 10.90 -3.46
CA THR A 80 -1.83 10.47 -2.40
C THR A 80 -2.87 9.51 -2.98
N ALA A 81 -2.96 8.31 -2.40
CA ALA A 81 -4.06 7.39 -2.70
C ALA A 81 -5.33 7.90 -2.01
N THR A 82 -6.30 8.30 -2.83
CA THR A 82 -7.59 8.83 -2.37
C THR A 82 -8.66 7.75 -2.24
N LYS A 83 -8.47 6.60 -2.89
CA LYS A 83 -9.40 5.47 -2.86
C LYS A 83 -8.70 4.16 -3.24
N ILE A 84 -9.07 3.07 -2.57
CA ILE A 84 -8.75 1.71 -3.00
C ILE A 84 -9.89 1.24 -3.91
N VAL A 85 -9.60 1.03 -5.20
CA VAL A 85 -10.66 0.76 -6.19
C VAL A 85 -11.07 -0.71 -6.17
N SER A 86 -10.09 -1.61 -6.25
CA SER A 86 -10.32 -3.06 -6.27
C SER A 86 -9.00 -3.83 -6.09
N SER A 87 -9.09 -5.14 -5.87
CA SER A 87 -7.98 -6.05 -6.15
C SER A 87 -7.68 -6.08 -7.64
N ALA A 88 -6.44 -6.40 -7.99
CA ALA A 88 -5.99 -6.57 -9.37
C ALA A 88 -4.99 -7.72 -9.46
N VAL A 89 -4.74 -8.18 -10.68
CA VAL A 89 -3.68 -9.15 -11.00
C VAL A 89 -2.75 -8.45 -11.99
N LEU A 90 -1.46 -8.41 -11.68
CA LEU A 90 -0.48 -7.83 -12.59
C LEU A 90 -0.38 -8.69 -13.86
N PRO A 91 -0.18 -8.08 -15.04
CA PRO A 91 0.07 -8.83 -16.25
C PRO A 91 1.33 -9.72 -16.10
N PRO A 92 1.39 -10.85 -16.83
CA PRO A 92 2.58 -11.69 -16.83
C PRO A 92 3.81 -10.89 -17.28
N LYS A 93 4.90 -11.01 -16.53
CA LYS A 93 6.16 -10.31 -16.81
C LYS A 93 6.74 -10.64 -18.20
N ASN A 94 6.50 -11.87 -18.67
CA ASN A 94 6.85 -12.32 -20.01
C ASN A 94 5.56 -12.79 -20.71
N PRO A 95 4.98 -12.02 -21.65
CA PRO A 95 3.90 -12.53 -22.47
C PRO A 95 4.42 -13.72 -23.31
N PRO A 96 3.60 -14.75 -23.57
CA PRO A 96 4.00 -15.82 -24.47
C PRO A 96 4.38 -15.19 -25.81
N SER A 97 5.62 -15.48 -26.26
CA SER A 97 6.09 -15.06 -27.58
C SER A 97 5.14 -15.64 -28.62
N THR A 98 4.51 -14.79 -29.43
CA THR A 98 3.72 -15.21 -30.58
C THR A 98 4.67 -15.69 -31.69
N GLN A 99 5.30 -16.84 -31.47
CA GLN A 99 6.01 -17.60 -32.50
C GLN A 99 5.43 -19.00 -32.47
N ASP A 100 4.28 -19.16 -33.13
CA ASP A 100 3.90 -20.36 -33.88
C ASP A 100 2.52 -20.12 -34.51
N ALA A 101 2.52 -19.34 -35.59
CA ALA A 101 1.43 -19.33 -36.56
C ALA A 101 1.99 -18.86 -37.91
N THR A 102 2.81 -19.69 -38.56
CA THR A 102 3.02 -19.58 -40.00
C THR A 102 3.08 -20.99 -40.60
N THR A 103 1.88 -21.42 -41.02
CA THR A 103 1.57 -22.02 -42.32
C THR A 103 2.20 -23.37 -42.70
N GLN A 104 1.31 -24.36 -42.86
CA GLN A 104 1.50 -25.59 -43.65
C GLN A 104 1.72 -25.28 -45.13
#